data_AF-A0A832ERW9-F1
#
_entry.id   AF-A0A832ERW9-F1
#
_cell.length_a   1.000
_cell.length_b   1.000
_cell.length_c   1.000
_cell.angle_alpha   90.00
_cell.angle_beta   90.00
_cell.angle_gamma   90.00
#
_symmetry.space_group_name_H-M   'P 1'
#
loop_
_entity.id
_entity.type
_entity.pdbx_description
1 polymer ?
#
loop_
_entity_poly.entity_id
_entity_poly.type
_entity_poly.pdbx_seq_one_letter_code
_entity_poly.pdbx_strand_id
1 'polypeptide(L)'
;MPTLTLKRNDAADKSLEIGPKPLVIGRVAESDIMVRDSFVSRVHAGIGYADNQFTLKDLGSTNGTHRNGARVFQCVLANGDRIQVGNTTLIFETT
;
A
#
# COMPACT_ATOMS: atom_id res chain seq x y z
N MET A 1 4.01 -16.38 4.43
CA MET A 1 4.65 -15.26 3.71
C MET A 1 3.67 -14.10 3.74
N PRO A 2 4.11 -12.86 3.98
CA PRO A 2 3.22 -11.72 4.08
C PRO A 2 2.61 -11.40 2.72
N THR A 3 1.32 -11.09 2.72
CA THR A 3 0.52 -10.79 1.54
C THR A 3 -0.16 -9.43 1.69
N LEU A 4 -0.22 -8.68 0.60
CA LEU A 4 -1.06 -7.49 0.50
C LEU A 4 -2.35 -7.85 -0.24
N THR A 5 -3.48 -7.72 0.43
CA THR A 5 -4.80 -7.92 -0.17
C THR A 5 -5.38 -6.56 -0.56
N LEU A 6 -5.49 -6.31 -1.86
CA LEU A 6 -6.11 -5.11 -2.40
C LEU A 6 -7.62 -5.28 -2.43
N LYS A 7 -8.33 -4.47 -1.63
CA LYS A 7 -9.79 -4.39 -1.65
C LYS A 7 -10.22 -3.14 -2.41
N ARG A 8 -10.89 -3.35 -3.54
CA ARG A 8 -11.46 -2.27 -4.36
C ARG A 8 -12.98 -2.32 -4.25
N ASN A 9 -13.62 -1.16 -4.24
CA ASN A 9 -15.09 -1.06 -4.22
C ASN A 9 -15.76 -1.65 -5.47
N ASP A 10 -15.03 -1.86 -6.58
CA ASP A 10 -15.61 -2.23 -7.88
C ASP A 10 -14.78 -3.27 -8.65
N ALA A 11 -13.99 -4.08 -7.93
CA ALA A 11 -13.22 -5.15 -8.57
C ALA A 11 -12.87 -6.26 -7.59
N ALA A 12 -12.67 -7.47 -8.12
CA ALA A 12 -12.22 -8.63 -7.35
C ALA A 12 -10.97 -8.32 -6.52
N ASP A 13 -10.96 -8.85 -5.30
CA ASP A 13 -9.81 -8.81 -4.41
C ASP A 13 -8.60 -9.38 -5.12
N LYS A 14 -7.49 -8.63 -5.11
CA LYS A 14 -6.21 -9.06 -5.67
C LYS A 14 -5.21 -9.17 -4.55
N SER A 15 -4.68 -10.36 -4.33
CA SER A 15 -3.60 -10.59 -3.37
C SER A 15 -2.25 -10.60 -4.07
N LEU A 16 -1.26 -9.97 -3.48
CA LEU A 16 0.12 -9.96 -3.94
C LEU A 16 1.04 -10.41 -2.79
N GLU A 17 1.95 -11.32 -3.06
CA GLU A 17 2.98 -11.70 -2.10
C GLU A 17 4.00 -10.56 -1.93
N ILE A 18 4.32 -10.24 -0.68
CA ILE A 18 5.31 -9.23 -0.35
C ILE A 18 6.59 -9.94 0.08
N GLY A 19 7.69 -9.59 -0.59
CA GLY A 19 9.02 -10.09 -0.27
C GLY A 19 9.94 -8.99 0.28
N PRO A 20 11.26 -9.25 0.35
CA PRO A 20 12.24 -8.25 0.76
C PRO A 20 12.44 -7.13 -0.27
N LYS A 21 11.99 -7.34 -1.51
CA LYS A 21 12.06 -6.32 -2.56
C LYS A 21 11.03 -5.22 -2.24
N PRO A 22 11.42 -3.93 -2.27
CA PRO A 22 10.46 -2.84 -2.10
C PRO A 22 9.41 -2.87 -3.23
N LEU A 23 8.17 -2.57 -2.87
CA LEU A 23 7.04 -2.47 -3.78
C LEU A 23 6.54 -1.03 -3.82
N VAL A 24 6.12 -0.57 -4.99
CA VAL A 24 5.51 0.74 -5.18
C VAL A 24 4.02 0.61 -5.45
N ILE A 25 3.24 1.37 -4.69
CA ILE A 25 1.81 1.60 -4.89
C ILE A 25 1.66 2.92 -5.64
N GLY A 26 0.91 2.89 -6.74
CA GLY A 26 0.73 4.06 -7.58
C GLY A 26 -0.34 3.87 -8.64
N ARG A 27 -0.67 4.95 -9.35
CA ARG A 27 -1.73 4.95 -10.36
C ARG A 27 -1.27 4.49 -11.75
N VAL A 28 0.03 4.51 -12.00
CA VAL A 28 0.59 4.18 -13.32
C VAL A 28 0.89 2.68 -13.44
N ALA A 29 0.96 2.17 -14.67
CA ALA A 29 1.13 0.75 -14.93
C ALA A 29 2.50 0.21 -14.50
N GLU A 30 3.48 1.10 -14.34
CA GLU A 30 4.84 0.81 -13.89
C GLU A 30 4.92 0.57 -12.37
N SER A 31 3.85 0.85 -11.61
CA SER A 31 3.79 0.53 -10.18
C SER A 31 3.55 -0.96 -9.96
N ASP A 32 4.25 -1.57 -9.00
CA ASP A 32 4.05 -2.99 -8.66
C ASP A 32 2.58 -3.26 -8.25
N ILE A 33 1.98 -2.29 -7.57
CA ILE A 33 0.55 -2.27 -7.22
C ILE A 33 -0.10 -1.08 -7.91
N MET A 34 -0.59 -1.30 -9.14
CA MET A 34 -1.36 -0.30 -9.88
C MET A 34 -2.78 -0.16 -9.30
N VAL A 35 -3.09 1.04 -8.80
CA VAL A 35 -4.39 1.42 -8.28
C VAL A 35 -5.07 2.40 -9.25
N ARG A 36 -6.15 1.96 -9.90
CA ARG A 36 -6.93 2.76 -10.86
C ARG A 36 -7.91 3.70 -10.13
N ASP A 37 -7.36 4.69 -9.44
CA ASP A 37 -8.13 5.68 -8.67
C ASP A 37 -7.56 7.07 -8.93
N SER A 38 -8.37 8.01 -9.39
CA SER A 38 -7.94 9.38 -9.73
C SER A 38 -7.31 10.14 -8.55
N PHE A 39 -7.62 9.76 -7.30
CA PHE A 39 -7.05 10.33 -6.08
C PHE A 39 -5.70 9.71 -5.71
N VAL A 40 -5.23 8.71 -6.44
CA VAL A 40 -3.91 8.11 -6.24
C VAL A 40 -2.88 8.79 -7.16
N SER A 41 -1.81 9.31 -6.57
CA SER A 41 -0.63 9.80 -7.29
C SER A 41 0.03 8.72 -8.15
N ARG A 42 0.76 9.15 -9.19
CA ARG A 42 1.45 8.22 -10.11
C ARG A 42 2.40 7.28 -9.35
N VAL A 43 3.19 7.86 -8.45
CA VAL A 43 3.96 7.17 -7.41
C VAL A 43 3.39 7.70 -6.09
N HIS A 44 2.79 6.83 -5.28
CA HIS A 44 2.02 7.26 -4.11
C HIS A 44 2.68 6.84 -2.80
N ALA A 45 2.88 5.54 -2.62
CA ALA A 45 3.46 4.97 -1.42
C ALA A 45 4.38 3.81 -1.78
N GLY A 46 5.35 3.53 -0.91
CA GLY A 46 6.22 2.37 -1.00
C GLY A 46 6.03 1.47 0.22
N ILE A 47 6.07 0.16 -0.01
CA ILE A 47 6.24 -0.83 1.04
C ILE A 47 7.67 -1.35 0.95
N GLY A 48 8.43 -1.20 2.02
CA GLY A 48 9.79 -1.72 2.14
C GLY A 48 9.90 -2.78 3.23
N TYR A 49 11.02 -3.48 3.25
CA TYR A 49 11.38 -4.41 4.32
C TYR A 49 12.74 -4.00 4.90
N ALA A 50 12.76 -3.66 6.18
CA ALA A 50 13.96 -3.25 6.91
C ALA A 50 13.85 -3.69 8.37
N ASP A 51 14.98 -4.03 9.00
CA ASP A 51 15.04 -4.44 10.41
C ASP A 51 14.05 -5.56 10.77
N ASN A 52 13.87 -6.51 9.84
CA ASN A 52 12.94 -7.62 9.94
C ASN A 52 11.45 -7.20 10.09
N GLN A 53 11.11 -6.00 9.59
CA GLN A 53 9.78 -5.41 9.65
C GLN A 53 9.38 -4.83 8.30
N PHE A 54 8.08 -4.90 8.00
CA PHE A 54 7.52 -4.19 6.85
C PHE A 54 7.28 -2.74 7.23
N THR A 55 7.64 -1.83 6.33
CA THR A 55 7.43 -0.40 6.51
C THR A 55 6.63 0.15 5.35
N LEU A 56 5.72 1.06 5.66
CA LEU A 56 4.98 1.87 4.69
C LEU A 56 5.59 3.27 4.69
N LYS A 57 5.79 3.83 3.50
CA LYS A 57 6.30 5.19 3.31
C LYS A 57 5.49 5.92 2.24
N ASP A 58 5.06 7.14 2.54
CA ASP A 58 4.51 8.04 1.54
C ASP A 58 5.63 8.59 0.65
N LEU A 59 5.43 8.57 -0.67
CA LEU A 59 6.44 8.97 -1.66
C LEU A 59 6.18 10.38 -2.24
N GLY A 60 5.56 11.26 -1.45
CA GLY A 60 5.17 12.60 -1.89
C GLY A 60 3.81 12.60 -2.58
N SER A 61 2.88 11.79 -2.07
CA SER A 61 1.54 11.72 -2.63
C SER A 61 0.75 13.02 -2.41
N THR A 62 -0.17 13.31 -3.32
CA THR A 62 -0.98 14.54 -3.25
C THR A 62 -2.00 14.49 -2.11
N ASN A 63 -2.65 13.33 -1.93
CA ASN A 63 -3.72 13.16 -0.94
C ASN A 63 -3.24 12.52 0.37
N GLY A 64 -1.97 12.14 0.45
CA GLY A 64 -1.38 11.47 1.61
C GLY A 64 -1.74 9.99 1.69
N THR A 65 -0.86 9.24 2.34
CA THR A 65 -1.07 7.84 2.73
C THR A 65 -1.62 7.76 4.15
N HIS A 66 -2.62 6.89 4.38
CA HIS A 66 -3.22 6.71 5.70
C HIS A 66 -3.10 5.26 6.17
N ARG A 67 -2.81 5.05 7.46
CA ARG A 67 -2.83 3.76 8.15
C ARG A 67 -3.92 3.79 9.21
N ASN A 68 -4.91 2.90 9.11
CA ASN A 68 -6.04 2.80 10.05
C ASN A 68 -6.74 4.15 10.29
N GLY A 69 -6.88 4.97 9.24
CA GLY A 69 -7.51 6.29 9.28
C GLY A 69 -6.59 7.45 9.68
N ALA A 70 -5.38 7.17 10.19
CA ALA A 70 -4.40 8.20 10.52
C ALA A 70 -3.44 8.46 9.36
N ARG A 71 -3.20 9.72 8.99
CA ARG A 71 -2.22 10.07 7.97
C ARG A 71 -0.81 9.75 8.45
N VAL A 72 -0.01 9.11 7.61
CA VAL A 72 1.36 8.69 7.92
C VAL A 72 2.31 9.12 6.82
N PHE A 73 3.52 9.53 7.21
CA PHE A 73 4.64 9.71 6.27
C PHE A 73 5.48 8.45 6.19
N GLN A 74 5.76 7.83 7.34
CA GLN A 74 6.43 6.54 7.44
C GLN A 74 5.93 5.81 8.70
N CYS A 75 5.68 4.51 8.60
CA CYS A 75 5.30 3.68 9.75
C CYS A 75 5.64 2.20 9.52
N VAL A 76 5.78 1.45 10.61
CA VAL A 76 5.84 -0.02 10.58
C VAL A 76 4.42 -0.57 10.33
N LEU A 77 4.32 -1.59 9.49
CA LEU A 77 3.09 -2.33 9.22
C LEU A 77 2.98 -3.53 10.16
N ALA A 78 1.78 -3.73 10.69
CA ALA A 78 1.36 -4.87 11.49
C ALA A 78 0.23 -5.61 10.79
N ASN A 79 0.15 -6.92 11.03
CA ASN A 79 -0.90 -7.78 10.49
C ASN A 79 -2.31 -7.19 10.71
N GLY A 80 -3.12 -7.13 9.66
CA GLY A 80 -4.46 -6.55 9.66
C GLY A 80 -4.52 -5.04 9.40
N ASP A 81 -3.38 -4.37 9.24
CA ASP A 81 -3.37 -2.92 8.99
C ASP A 81 -4.05 -2.56 7.67
N ARG A 82 -4.85 -1.49 7.72
CA ARG A 82 -5.55 -0.93 6.56
C ARG A 82 -4.79 0.28 6.05
N ILE A 83 -4.26 0.16 4.85
CA ILE A 83 -3.51 1.21 4.17
C ILE A 83 -4.45 1.85 3.14
N GLN A 84 -4.77 3.13 3.33
CA GLN A 84 -5.63 3.86 2.41
C GLN A 84 -4.80 4.82 1.56
N VAL A 85 -5.00 4.73 0.24
CA VAL A 85 -4.46 5.61 -0.78
C VAL A 85 -5.61 6.09 -1.67
N GLY A 86 -5.87 7.40 -1.69
CA GLY A 86 -7.10 7.92 -2.30
C GLY A 86 -8.36 7.30 -1.68
N ASN A 87 -9.23 6.72 -2.51
CA ASN A 87 -10.45 6.00 -2.10
C ASN A 87 -10.25 4.48 -2.03
N THR A 88 -9.02 4.00 -2.23
CA THR A 88 -8.69 2.58 -2.24
C THR A 88 -8.08 2.15 -0.91
N THR A 89 -8.50 0.99 -0.39
CA THR A 89 -7.94 0.39 0.82
C THR A 89 -7.21 -0.92 0.50
N LEU A 90 -5.96 -1.01 0.92
CA LEU A 90 -5.14 -2.22 0.93
C LEU A 90 -5.12 -2.77 2.35
N ILE A 91 -5.16 -4.09 2.50
CA ILE A 91 -5.00 -4.75 3.80
C ILE A 91 -3.67 -5.50 3.79
N PHE A 92 -2.85 -5.25 4.79
CA PHE A 92 -1.60 -5.97 5.01
C PHE A 92 -1.85 -7.17 5.91
N GLU A 93 -1.56 -8.37 5.41
CA GLU A 93 -1.76 -9.63 6.13
C GLU A 93 -0.45 -10.41 6.20
N THR A 94 -0.11 -10.94 7.37
CA THR A 94 1.03 -11.84 7.56
C THR A 94 0.50 -13.21 7.92
N THR A 95 0.48 -14.11 6.93
CA THR A 95 0.20 -15.54 7.15
C THR A 95 1.50 -16.31 7.42
#